data_AF-A0A853EPF0-F1
#
_entry.id   AF-A0A853EPF0-F1
#
_cell.length_a   1.000
_cell.length_b   1.000
_cell.length_c   1.000
_cell.angle_alpha   90.00
_cell.angle_beta   90.00
_cell.angle_gamma   90.00
#
_symmetry.space_group_name_H-M   'P 1'
#
loop_
_entity.id
_entity.type
_entity.pdbx_description
1 polymer ?
#
loop_
_entity_poly.entity_id
_entity_poly.type
_entity_poly.pdbx_seq_one_letter_code
_entity_poly.pdbx_strand_id
1 'polypeptide(L)'
;MIDADVVIDGETQSRVAATDSAVELLRRLWEQHGPLMFHQSGGCCDGSSPMCYPAGELFTSAADVLLGRFDIADQGAGGAQSQTIDFWMSTEQFAYWRHTHLTVDVVPGRGSGFSVESPEGVRFIIRSRLMDVADAFA
;
A
#
# COMPACT_ATOMS: atom_id res chain seq x y z
N MET A 1 -9.70 -1.28 -10.15
CA MET A 1 -8.70 -1.73 -9.18
C MET A 1 -7.37 -1.83 -9.91
N ILE A 2 -6.25 -1.58 -9.24
CA ILE A 2 -4.90 -1.77 -9.80
C ILE A 2 -4.08 -2.71 -8.91
N ASP A 3 -3.26 -3.55 -9.55
CA ASP A 3 -2.20 -4.29 -8.86
C ASP A 3 -0.93 -3.46 -8.82
N ALA A 4 -0.14 -3.59 -7.76
CA ALA A 4 1.20 -3.03 -7.72
C ALA A 4 2.16 -3.84 -8.59
N ASP A 5 3.22 -3.21 -9.05
CA ASP A 5 4.35 -3.87 -9.69
C ASP A 5 4.98 -4.90 -8.74
N VAL A 6 5.48 -6.00 -9.33
CA VAL A 6 6.25 -7.02 -8.61
C VAL A 6 7.66 -6.53 -8.38
N VAL A 7 8.06 -6.45 -7.11
CA VAL A 7 9.32 -5.83 -6.66
C VAL A 7 10.20 -6.77 -5.84
N ILE A 8 9.67 -7.93 -5.44
CA ILE A 8 10.41 -8.94 -4.68
C ILE A 8 11.05 -9.90 -5.68
N ASP A 9 12.37 -10.06 -5.57
CA ASP A 9 13.15 -10.95 -6.42
C ASP A 9 12.64 -12.39 -6.36
N GLY A 10 12.42 -12.99 -7.53
CA GLY A 10 11.94 -14.37 -7.68
C GLY A 10 10.42 -14.51 -7.68
N GLU A 11 9.65 -13.44 -7.45
CA GLU A 11 8.20 -13.47 -7.55
C GLU A 11 7.69 -13.08 -8.93
N THR A 12 6.52 -13.58 -9.30
CA THR A 12 5.86 -13.29 -10.59
C THR A 12 4.44 -12.76 -10.44
N GLN A 13 3.97 -12.58 -9.21
CA GLN A 13 2.62 -12.10 -8.90
C GLN A 13 2.70 -10.94 -7.93
N SER A 14 1.81 -9.95 -8.09
CA SER A 14 1.70 -8.86 -7.13
C SER A 14 1.25 -9.40 -5.78
N ARG A 15 1.70 -8.75 -4.72
CA ARG A 15 1.28 -9.04 -3.33
C ARG A 15 0.28 -8.03 -2.81
N VAL A 16 0.09 -6.91 -3.50
CA VAL A 16 -0.74 -5.82 -3.01
C VAL A 16 -1.46 -5.13 -4.18
N ALA A 17 -2.76 -4.94 -4.02
CA ALA A 17 -3.61 -4.16 -4.92
C ALA A 17 -4.20 -2.94 -4.20
N ALA A 18 -4.74 -1.99 -4.97
CA ALA A 18 -5.53 -0.88 -4.47
C ALA A 18 -6.89 -0.83 -5.18
N THR A 19 -7.97 -0.64 -4.41
CA THR A 19 -9.32 -0.43 -4.96
C THR A 19 -9.40 0.90 -5.74
N ASP A 20 -10.39 1.05 -6.61
CA ASP A 20 -10.56 2.30 -7.37
C ASP A 20 -10.79 3.51 -6.45
N SER A 21 -11.58 3.33 -5.38
CA SER A 21 -11.80 4.36 -4.37
C SER A 21 -10.50 4.75 -3.64
N ALA A 22 -9.62 3.79 -3.35
CA ALA A 22 -8.32 4.07 -2.77
C ALA A 22 -7.43 4.84 -3.75
N VAL A 23 -7.41 4.46 -5.04
CA VAL A 23 -6.65 5.16 -6.09
C VAL A 23 -7.13 6.60 -6.27
N GLU A 24 -8.45 6.84 -6.30
CA GLU A 24 -9.03 8.19 -6.39
C GLU A 24 -8.64 9.07 -5.20
N LEU A 25 -8.64 8.52 -3.99
CA LEU A 25 -8.15 9.23 -2.81
C LEU A 25 -6.65 9.52 -2.92
N LEU A 26 -5.84 8.53 -3.30
CA LEU A 26 -4.39 8.69 -3.42
C LEU A 26 -4.00 9.75 -4.45
N ARG A 27 -4.71 9.87 -5.57
CA ARG A 27 -4.49 10.96 -6.55
C ARG A 27 -4.71 12.33 -5.94
N ARG A 28 -5.81 12.51 -5.20
CA ARG A 28 -6.11 13.77 -4.52
C ARG A 28 -5.07 14.10 -3.45
N LEU A 29 -4.67 13.10 -2.66
CA LEU A 29 -3.62 13.27 -1.65
C LEU A 29 -2.27 13.58 -2.29
N TRP A 30 -1.95 12.97 -3.44
CA TRP A 30 -0.73 13.26 -4.19
C TRP A 30 -0.70 14.72 -4.67
N GLU A 31 -1.81 15.25 -5.18
CA GLU A 31 -1.90 16.67 -5.56
C GLU A 31 -1.66 17.61 -4.38
N GLN A 32 -2.08 17.22 -3.18
CA GLN A 32 -1.95 18.04 -1.96
C GLN A 32 -0.58 17.92 -1.30
N HIS A 33 -0.01 16.72 -1.25
CA HIS A 33 1.18 16.41 -0.45
C HIS A 33 2.42 16.08 -1.29
N GLY A 34 2.26 15.91 -2.61
CA GLY A 34 3.31 15.42 -3.49
C GLY A 34 3.43 13.89 -3.44
N PRO A 35 4.63 13.34 -3.74
CA PRO A 35 4.86 11.91 -3.71
C PRO A 35 4.49 11.29 -2.36
N LEU A 36 3.87 10.11 -2.41
CA LEU A 36 3.38 9.38 -1.23
C LEU A 36 4.10 8.05 -1.06
N MET A 37 3.99 7.48 0.14
CA MET A 37 4.39 6.11 0.47
C MET A 37 3.39 5.48 1.45
N PHE A 38 3.29 4.17 1.40
CA PHE A 38 2.61 3.39 2.43
C PHE A 38 3.61 2.67 3.34
N HIS A 39 3.23 2.51 4.60
CA HIS A 39 3.87 1.55 5.49
C HIS A 39 2.84 0.75 6.28
N GLN A 40 3.02 -0.56 6.25
CA GLN A 40 2.26 -1.52 7.03
C GLN A 40 3.12 -2.07 8.17
N SER A 41 2.91 -1.55 9.37
CA SER A 41 3.50 -2.11 10.60
C SER A 41 2.51 -3.01 11.35
N GLY A 42 3.03 -3.98 12.11
CA GLY A 42 2.27 -4.78 13.06
C GLY A 42 2.13 -4.05 14.40
N GLY A 43 1.16 -3.15 14.54
CA GLY A 43 0.96 -2.35 15.76
C GLY A 43 -0.10 -2.91 16.72
N CYS A 44 0.21 -2.87 18.02
CA CYS A 44 -0.57 -3.42 19.14
C CYS A 44 -1.87 -2.65 19.50
N CYS A 45 -2.00 -1.37 19.15
CA CYS A 45 -3.12 -0.52 19.63
C CYS A 45 -4.14 -0.11 18.56
N ASP A 46 -3.77 -0.02 17.27
CA ASP A 46 -4.67 0.37 16.17
C ASP A 46 -4.69 -0.62 14.98
N GLY A 47 -4.02 -1.77 15.13
CA GLY A 47 -4.19 -3.00 14.32
C GLY A 47 -4.22 -2.85 12.80
N SER A 48 -3.18 -3.35 12.13
CA SER A 48 -3.20 -3.81 10.71
C SER A 48 -3.62 -2.82 9.62
N SER A 49 -3.91 -1.56 9.93
CA SER A 49 -4.27 -0.56 8.94
C SER A 49 -3.00 -0.02 8.26
N PRO A 50 -3.01 0.19 6.94
CA PRO A 50 -1.84 0.72 6.24
C PRO A 50 -1.82 2.23 6.42
N MET A 51 -0.64 2.77 6.69
CA MET A 51 -0.46 4.20 6.93
C MET A 51 0.11 4.86 5.68
N CYS A 52 -0.48 5.97 5.24
CA CYS A 52 -0.03 6.76 4.11
C CYS A 52 0.73 8.01 4.58
N TYR A 53 1.93 8.22 4.05
CA TYR A 53 2.81 9.33 4.38
C TYR A 53 3.27 10.04 3.10
N PRO A 54 3.75 11.29 3.17
CA PRO A 54 4.64 11.83 2.15
C PRO A 54 5.88 10.94 2.00
N ALA A 55 6.32 10.75 0.76
CA ALA A 55 7.44 9.86 0.46
C ALA A 55 8.72 10.31 1.18
N GLY A 56 9.35 9.38 1.91
CA GLY A 56 10.57 9.62 2.66
C GLY A 56 10.39 10.20 4.07
N GLU A 57 9.15 10.51 4.49
CA GLU A 57 8.89 10.97 5.87
C GLU A 57 9.07 9.83 6.89
N LEU A 58 8.67 8.61 6.53
CA LEU A 58 9.00 7.42 7.29
C LEU A 58 10.30 6.81 6.75
N PHE A 59 11.32 6.72 7.59
CA PHE A 59 12.58 6.06 7.22
C PHE A 59 12.40 4.55 7.18
N THR A 60 12.62 3.97 6.00
CA THR A 60 12.69 2.52 5.80
C THR A 60 14.11 2.01 6.01
N SER A 61 14.24 0.75 6.40
CA SER A 61 15.51 0.10 6.68
C SER A 61 15.53 -1.36 6.21
N ALA A 62 16.59 -2.11 6.54
CA ALA A 62 16.61 -3.55 6.34
C ALA A 62 15.55 -4.32 7.17
N ALA A 63 14.88 -3.64 8.11
CA ALA A 63 13.72 -4.18 8.82
C ALA A 63 12.40 -4.03 8.06
N ASP A 64 12.43 -3.48 6.83
CA ASP A 64 11.26 -3.23 6.00
C ASP A 64 11.42 -3.89 4.63
N VAL A 65 10.35 -4.50 4.14
CA VAL A 65 10.24 -5.13 2.83
C VAL A 65 9.41 -4.22 1.94
N LEU A 66 9.94 -3.88 0.76
CA LEU A 66 9.15 -3.26 -0.29
C LEU A 66 8.23 -4.35 -0.88
N LEU A 67 6.93 -4.24 -0.64
CA LEU A 67 5.95 -5.26 -1.00
C LEU A 67 5.40 -5.07 -2.41
N GLY A 68 5.35 -3.82 -2.87
CA GLY A 68 4.87 -3.45 -4.20
C GLY A 68 5.07 -1.97 -4.47
N ARG A 69 5.00 -1.59 -5.75
CA ARG A 69 4.97 -0.20 -6.21
C ARG A 69 3.72 0.02 -7.05
N PHE A 70 2.84 0.91 -6.60
CA PHE A 70 1.68 1.31 -7.40
C PHE A 70 2.09 2.40 -8.39
N ASP A 71 1.54 2.41 -9.61
CA ASP A 71 1.45 3.61 -10.43
C ASP A 71 -0.01 4.06 -10.45
N ILE A 72 -0.28 5.20 -9.81
CA ILE A 72 -1.64 5.75 -9.73
C ILE A 72 -1.93 6.75 -10.85
N ALA A 73 -1.02 7.05 -11.77
CA ALA A 73 -1.26 8.03 -12.82
C ALA A 73 -2.51 7.68 -13.66
N ASP A 74 -3.27 8.69 -14.08
CA ASP A 74 -4.42 8.49 -14.97
C ASP A 74 -3.94 8.22 -16.41
N GLN A 75 -3.89 6.95 -16.77
CA GLN A 75 -3.45 6.48 -18.10
C GLN A 75 -4.41 6.93 -19.22
N GLY A 76 -5.65 7.34 -18.90
CA GLY A 76 -6.61 7.89 -19.87
C GLY A 76 -6.37 9.36 -20.20
N ALA A 77 -5.70 10.10 -19.30
CA ALA A 77 -5.26 11.47 -19.52
C ALA A 77 -3.92 11.45 -20.25
N GLY A 78 -3.97 11.21 -21.57
CA GLY A 78 -2.78 11.01 -22.41
C GLY A 78 -1.62 11.97 -22.08
N GLY A 79 -0.48 11.40 -21.70
CA GLY A 79 0.74 12.14 -21.34
C GLY A 79 0.96 12.36 -19.83
N ALA A 80 0.12 11.79 -18.95
CA ALA A 80 0.35 11.84 -17.52
C ALA A 80 1.71 11.21 -17.14
N GLN A 81 2.48 11.92 -16.31
CA GLN A 81 3.70 11.36 -15.73
C GLN A 81 3.33 10.31 -14.68
N SER A 82 4.13 9.24 -14.62
CA SER A 82 3.95 8.17 -13.64
C SER A 82 3.95 8.73 -12.21
N GLN A 83 3.01 8.26 -11.40
CA GLN A 83 2.84 8.65 -10.00
C GLN A 83 3.03 7.41 -9.13
N THR A 84 4.28 7.11 -8.82
CA THR A 84 4.63 5.87 -8.14
C THR A 84 4.53 5.98 -6.62
N ILE A 85 3.81 5.06 -5.98
CA ILE A 85 3.69 4.96 -4.53
C ILE A 85 4.26 3.62 -4.07
N ASP A 86 5.31 3.67 -3.26
CA ASP A 86 5.92 2.47 -2.66
C ASP A 86 5.09 1.99 -1.46
N PHE A 87 4.82 0.69 -1.39
CA PHE A 87 4.16 0.04 -0.26
C PHE A 87 5.16 -0.80 0.53
N TRP A 88 5.50 -0.35 1.73
CA TRP A 88 6.43 -1.03 2.62
C TRP A 88 5.71 -1.82 3.70
N MET A 89 6.35 -2.88 4.20
CA MET A 89 5.86 -3.67 5.33
C MET A 89 7.02 -4.08 6.22
N SER A 90 6.84 -4.10 7.55
CA SER A 90 7.90 -4.62 8.42
C SER A 90 8.18 -6.11 8.13
N THR A 91 9.44 -6.53 8.26
CA THR A 91 9.86 -7.93 8.02
C THR A 91 9.12 -8.93 8.90
N GLU A 92 8.82 -8.56 10.15
CA GLU A 92 8.01 -9.35 11.08
C GLU A 92 6.58 -9.57 10.55
N GLN A 93 5.92 -8.49 10.10
CA GLN A 93 4.58 -8.57 9.55
C GLN A 93 4.57 -9.35 8.24
N PHE A 94 5.60 -9.17 7.41
CA PHE A 94 5.77 -9.90 6.16
C PHE A 94 5.90 -11.41 6.41
N ALA A 95 6.68 -11.84 7.42
CA ALA A 95 6.83 -13.26 7.75
C ALA A 95 5.48 -13.94 8.04
N TYR A 96 4.56 -13.22 8.69
CA TYR A 96 3.20 -13.68 8.99
C TYR A 96 2.27 -13.64 7.77
N TRP A 97 2.43 -12.66 6.87
CA TRP A 97 1.56 -12.42 5.71
C TRP A 97 2.12 -12.88 4.36
N ARG A 98 3.26 -13.59 4.34
CA ARG A 98 3.94 -14.01 3.11
C ARG A 98 3.10 -14.89 2.15
N HIS A 99 1.97 -15.42 2.61
CA HIS A 99 1.05 -16.22 1.82
C HIS A 99 -0.27 -15.51 1.52
N THR A 100 -0.33 -14.20 1.79
CA THR A 100 -1.53 -13.40 1.55
C THR A 100 -1.29 -12.38 0.45
N HIS A 101 -2.34 -12.16 -0.32
CA HIS A 101 -2.47 -11.02 -1.20
C HIS A 101 -3.28 -9.96 -0.46
N LEU A 102 -2.76 -8.74 -0.43
CA LEU A 102 -3.37 -7.61 0.24
C LEU A 102 -4.13 -6.74 -0.76
N THR A 103 -5.14 -6.04 -0.27
CA THR A 103 -5.85 -5.01 -1.02
C THR A 103 -6.04 -3.82 -0.10
N VAL A 104 -5.42 -2.70 -0.47
CA VAL A 104 -5.64 -1.40 0.12
C VAL A 104 -7.01 -0.90 -0.34
N ASP A 105 -7.85 -0.59 0.63
CA ASP A 105 -9.18 -0.02 0.41
C ASP A 105 -9.37 1.19 1.32
N VAL A 106 -10.41 1.98 1.06
CA VAL A 106 -10.74 3.17 1.86
C VAL A 106 -12.19 3.09 2.35
N VAL A 107 -12.40 3.44 3.61
CA VAL A 107 -13.73 3.48 4.23
C VAL A 107 -13.91 4.76 5.05
N PRO A 108 -15.15 5.23 5.25
CA PRO A 108 -15.44 6.29 6.21
C PRO A 108 -14.95 5.91 7.61
N GLY A 109 -14.34 6.86 8.32
CA GLY A 109 -13.86 6.62 9.66
C GLY A 109 -12.68 7.50 10.02
N ARG A 110 -12.32 7.49 11.30
CA ARG A 110 -11.14 8.21 11.78
C ARG A 110 -9.89 7.43 11.41
N GLY A 111 -9.04 8.01 10.56
CA GLY A 111 -7.67 7.54 10.32
C GLY A 111 -6.79 7.66 11.56
N SER A 112 -5.66 6.98 11.55
CA SER A 112 -4.62 7.20 12.56
C SER A 112 -4.01 8.58 12.34
N GLY A 113 -3.83 9.37 13.40
CA GLY A 113 -3.45 10.79 13.32
C GLY A 113 -2.13 11.11 12.60
N PHE A 114 -1.35 10.09 12.21
CA PHE A 114 -0.13 10.25 11.40
C PHE A 114 -0.35 10.03 9.90
N SER A 115 -1.50 9.47 9.48
CA SER A 115 -1.79 9.18 8.08
C SER A 115 -2.37 10.41 7.39
N VAL A 116 -1.93 10.71 6.17
CA VAL A 116 -2.29 11.97 5.49
C VAL A 116 -3.77 12.09 5.13
N GLU A 117 -4.50 10.98 4.99
CA GLU A 117 -5.95 11.01 4.73
C GLU A 117 -6.80 11.35 5.96
N SER A 118 -6.21 11.39 7.16
CA SER A 118 -6.96 11.58 8.40
C SER A 118 -7.88 12.81 8.43
N PRO A 119 -7.52 13.96 7.83
CA PRO A 119 -8.41 15.13 7.76
C PRO A 119 -9.63 14.93 6.84
N GLU A 120 -9.60 13.96 5.93
CA GLU A 120 -10.64 13.69 4.93
C GLU A 120 -11.85 12.90 5.50
N GLY A 121 -11.82 12.52 6.78
CA GLY A 121 -12.90 11.76 7.43
C GLY A 121 -13.00 10.30 6.97
N VAL A 122 -11.94 9.80 6.33
CA VAL A 122 -11.78 8.43 5.85
C VAL A 122 -10.52 7.82 6.42
N ARG A 123 -10.36 6.51 6.23
CA ARG A 123 -9.14 5.78 6.58
C ARG A 123 -8.86 4.67 5.57
N PHE A 124 -7.59 4.39 5.34
CA PHE A 124 -7.22 3.18 4.62
C PHE A 124 -7.38 1.93 5.50
N ILE A 125 -7.70 0.80 4.86
CA ILE A 125 -7.75 -0.53 5.47
C ILE A 125 -7.07 -1.55 4.57
N ILE A 126 -6.59 -2.63 5.16
CA ILE A 126 -6.17 -3.82 4.42
C ILE A 126 -7.28 -4.86 4.43
N ARG A 127 -7.63 -5.35 3.25
CA ARG A 127 -8.33 -6.62 3.05
C ARG A 127 -7.31 -7.65 2.60
N SER A 128 -7.45 -8.90 3.04
CA SER A 128 -6.52 -9.95 2.67
C SER A 128 -7.24 -11.19 2.15
N ARG A 129 -6.57 -11.89 1.23
CA ARG A 129 -6.94 -13.24 0.76
C ARG A 129 -5.68 -14.08 0.70
N LEU A 130 -5.83 -15.41 0.75
CA LEU A 130 -4.69 -16.30 0.50
C LEU A 130 -4.26 -16.20 -0.97
N MET A 131 -2.96 -16.23 -1.22
CA MET A 131 -2.42 -16.43 -2.56
C MET A 131 -2.62 -17.88 -2.98
N ASP A 132 -2.97 -18.10 -4.24
CA ASP A 132 -3.09 -19.45 -4.79
C ASP A 132 -1.67 -19.94 -5.11
N VAL A 133 -1.07 -20.59 -4.11
CA VAL A 133 0.27 -21.14 -4.19
C VAL A 133 0.20 -22.55 -4.76
N ALA A 134 0.22 -22.67 -6.10
CA ALA A 134 0.32 -23.97 -6.75
C ALA A 134 1.59 -24.75 -6.33
N ASP A 135 2.62 -24.07 -5.83
CA ASP A 135 3.89 -24.67 -5.39
C ASP A 135 4.37 -24.13 -4.02
N ALA A 136 3.49 -24.04 -3.01
CA ALA A 136 3.99 -23.80 -1.65
C ALA A 136 4.48 -25.12 -1.03
N PHE A 137 5.72 -25.07 -0.53
CA PHE A 137 6.46 -26.13 0.17
C PHE A 137 7.25 -27.11 -0.72
N ALA A 138 8.28 -26.58 -1.40
CA ALA A 138 9.51 -27.35 -1.65
C ALA A 138 10.65 -26.72 -0.86
#